data_AF-A0A9W7L7G8-F1
#
_entry.id   AF-A0A9W7L7G8-F1
#
_cell.length_a   1.000
_cell.length_b   1.000
_cell.length_c   1.000
_cell.angle_alpha   90.00
_cell.angle_beta   90.00
_cell.angle_gamma   90.00
#
_symmetry.space_group_name_H-M   'P 1'
#
loop_
_entity.id
_entity.type
_entity.pdbx_description
1 polymer ?
#
loop_
_entity_poly.entity_id
_entity_poly.type
_entity_poly.pdbx_seq_one_letter_code
_entity_poly.pdbx_strand_id
1 'polypeptide(L)'
;MRGVLKLASRQATNLGHGSRFGGLGCLKSSRVSPFINLSTNTGEAGDFQNPIVSQLWSMRAEAKAFHESTSPSSTPTTYSSFSTPRPPSYSSCSISYPFTSNPFLRETYRSPWDEVRIGKILEDLDACAGNICFKHAVMGGKWEAPLIVTAGIDRVRVMKRPTVDEDMELEGSISWVGSSSMEITMRVKGEVIGTWLEAAFTFVARDKSTHKAAKIVALEPETEEEKESFERGRIRAETKKKVRKMAAEQSAYTLEVEKKARLALNSAMSMQKMPSLAPPDQVLMSQTELHNAFTAQPQQRNMHNRIFGGFLMRRAFELAFATAYNFGGCKPRFVEVDDISFLTPVDVGDLLVYHSKVIYTLPDGGGLNLDGGSNPLVMVEVDAFVQEPNVYESHLSNKFHFTFSLPNQDTCKRIVPDNMDDAKRQVKRMIEDERQAGIID
;
A
#
# COMPACT_ATOMS: atom_id res chain seq x y z
N MET A 1 -38.09 -5.81 60.28
CA MET A 1 -39.22 -4.88 60.44
C MET A 1 -38.68 -3.45 60.45
N ARG A 2 -39.26 -2.57 59.60
CA ARG A 2 -39.43 -1.10 59.73
C ARG A 2 -38.27 -0.35 60.44
N GLY A 3 -37.43 0.46 59.78
CA GLY A 3 -37.79 1.67 59.04
C GLY A 3 -37.88 2.87 60.00
N VAL A 4 -37.17 3.97 59.68
CA VAL A 4 -37.53 5.40 59.86
C VAL A 4 -36.32 6.33 60.10
N LEU A 5 -36.24 7.28 59.16
CA LEU A 5 -35.52 8.55 58.96
C LEU A 5 -35.18 9.52 60.14
N LYS A 6 -34.10 10.30 59.84
CA LYS A 6 -33.87 11.77 59.92
C LYS A 6 -33.49 12.47 61.24
N LEU A 7 -32.34 13.19 61.17
CA LEU A 7 -32.14 14.67 61.36
C LEU A 7 -30.60 14.93 61.37
N ALA A 8 -29.99 15.51 60.33
CA ALA A 8 -29.79 16.94 60.05
C ALA A 8 -28.95 17.73 61.09
N SER A 9 -27.70 18.08 60.72
CA SER A 9 -27.03 19.29 61.20
C SER A 9 -26.07 19.83 60.12
N ARG A 10 -26.32 21.09 59.72
CA ARG A 10 -25.52 21.91 58.81
C ARG A 10 -24.20 22.32 59.48
N GLN A 11 -23.12 22.40 58.71
CA GLN A 11 -22.17 23.51 58.80
C GLN A 11 -21.53 23.75 57.43
N ALA A 12 -21.55 25.02 57.04
CA ALA A 12 -21.06 25.54 55.78
C ALA A 12 -19.73 26.24 56.02
N THR A 13 -18.77 26.06 55.11
CA THR A 13 -17.71 27.05 54.84
C THR A 13 -17.33 27.00 53.36
N ASN A 14 -17.65 28.10 52.68
CA ASN A 14 -17.25 28.50 51.34
C ASN A 14 -15.81 29.04 51.35
N LEU A 15 -14.95 28.61 50.43
CA LEU A 15 -13.82 29.34 49.83
C LEU A 15 -13.58 28.65 48.46
N GLY A 16 -14.01 29.18 47.31
CA GLY A 16 -13.52 30.40 46.67
C GLY A 16 -12.57 30.03 45.52
N HIS A 17 -13.09 29.61 44.36
CA HIS A 17 -12.29 29.45 43.12
C HIS A 17 -12.45 30.70 42.27
N GLY A 18 -11.43 31.56 42.34
CA GLY A 18 -11.29 32.76 41.52
C GLY A 18 -10.71 32.43 40.14
N SER A 19 -11.44 32.86 39.12
CA SER A 19 -10.97 33.06 37.75
C SER A 19 -9.76 34.02 37.72
N ARG A 20 -8.69 33.65 37.01
CA ARG A 20 -7.75 34.61 36.43
C ARG A 20 -7.41 34.22 35.00
N PHE A 21 -7.99 35.01 34.08
CA PHE A 21 -7.43 35.31 32.77
C PHE A 21 -6.00 35.87 32.92
N GLY A 22 -5.11 35.49 32.01
CA GLY A 22 -3.85 36.19 31.80
C GLY A 22 -2.84 35.37 31.01
N GLY A 23 -2.55 35.79 29.77
CA GLY A 23 -1.31 35.45 29.09
C GLY A 23 -1.46 34.99 27.64
N LEU A 24 -1.74 35.94 26.73
CA LEU A 24 -1.39 35.78 25.31
C LEU A 24 0.12 35.55 25.20
N GLY A 25 0.52 34.30 24.98
CA GLY A 25 1.85 33.91 24.51
C GLY A 25 1.77 33.59 23.03
N CYS A 26 2.37 34.45 22.21
CA CYS A 26 2.52 34.31 20.77
C CYS A 26 3.18 32.96 20.41
N LEU A 27 2.39 31.96 20.00
CA LEU A 27 2.88 30.72 19.41
C LEU A 27 3.36 31.02 17.98
N LYS A 28 4.65 31.30 17.87
CA LYS A 28 5.38 31.23 16.60
C LYS A 28 5.17 29.84 15.99
N SER A 29 4.64 29.79 14.76
CA SER A 29 4.81 28.73 13.76
C SER A 29 5.26 27.37 14.32
N SER A 30 4.31 26.53 14.73
CA SER A 30 4.57 25.13 15.06
C SER A 30 4.88 24.37 13.78
N ARG A 31 6.17 24.25 13.44
CA ARG A 31 6.64 23.16 12.57
C ARG A 31 6.25 21.86 13.26
N VAL A 32 5.25 21.17 12.72
CA VAL A 32 4.95 19.78 13.10
C VAL A 32 6.25 19.00 12.85
N SER A 33 6.76 18.33 13.89
CA SER A 33 7.96 17.51 13.79
C SER A 33 7.84 16.56 12.59
N PRO A 34 8.86 16.41 11.73
CA PRO A 34 8.85 15.40 10.67
C PRO A 34 8.88 13.96 11.23
N PHE A 35 9.11 13.83 12.54
CA PHE A 35 9.25 12.56 13.26
C PHE A 35 7.97 12.19 14.00
N ILE A 36 7.39 11.03 13.66
CA ILE A 36 6.27 10.43 14.38
C ILE A 36 6.83 9.52 15.46
N ASN A 37 6.73 9.95 16.73
CA ASN A 37 7.20 9.17 17.87
C ASN A 37 6.12 8.16 18.29
N LEU A 38 6.44 6.86 18.18
CA LEU A 38 5.56 5.74 18.48
C LEU A 38 5.77 5.15 19.89
N SER A 39 6.61 5.78 20.73
CA SER A 39 6.90 5.32 22.10
C SER A 39 5.69 5.33 23.05
N THR A 40 4.61 6.04 22.71
CA THR A 40 3.41 6.17 23.55
C THR A 40 2.25 5.25 23.14
N ASN A 41 2.42 4.39 22.12
CA ASN A 41 1.38 3.45 21.72
C ASN A 41 1.30 2.29 22.73
N THR A 42 0.44 2.44 23.73
CA THR A 42 0.14 1.44 24.76
C THR A 42 -1.20 0.78 24.44
N GLY A 43 -1.26 -0.03 23.39
CA GLY A 43 -2.45 -0.83 23.12
C GLY A 43 -2.61 -1.95 24.15
N GLU A 44 -3.86 -2.33 24.45
CA GLU A 44 -4.17 -3.49 25.30
C GLU A 44 -4.28 -4.77 24.45
N ALA A 45 -4.16 -5.94 25.09
CA ALA A 45 -4.37 -7.22 24.42
C ALA A 45 -5.79 -7.28 23.83
N GLY A 46 -5.90 -7.39 22.50
CA GLY A 46 -7.19 -7.35 21.78
C GLY A 46 -7.44 -6.06 21.00
N ASP A 47 -6.52 -5.11 20.98
CA ASP A 47 -6.60 -3.98 20.06
C ASP A 47 -6.20 -4.42 18.63
N PHE A 48 -7.21 -4.60 17.76
CA PHE A 48 -7.02 -5.19 16.43
C PHE A 48 -6.66 -4.16 15.34
N GLN A 49 -6.62 -2.86 15.67
CA GLN A 49 -6.30 -1.82 14.68
C GLN A 49 -4.79 -1.69 14.46
N ASN A 50 -4.40 -1.40 13.21
CA ASN A 50 -3.00 -1.09 12.91
C ASN A 50 -2.64 0.25 13.60
N PRO A 51 -1.73 0.25 14.59
CA PRO A 51 -1.48 1.42 15.44
C PRO A 51 -0.86 2.59 14.67
N ILE A 52 -0.06 2.32 13.63
CA ILE A 52 0.58 3.34 12.82
C ILE A 52 -0.43 4.02 11.92
N VAL A 53 -1.26 3.22 11.23
CA VAL A 53 -2.35 3.73 10.39
C VAL A 53 -3.31 4.60 11.20
N SER A 54 -3.70 4.14 12.40
CA SER A 54 -4.59 4.89 13.31
C SER A 54 -3.99 6.25 13.71
N GLN A 55 -2.71 6.29 14.07
CA GLN A 55 -2.02 7.53 14.41
C GLN A 55 -1.92 8.48 13.20
N LEU A 56 -1.55 7.96 12.03
CA LEU A 56 -1.45 8.74 10.80
C LEU A 56 -2.78 9.36 10.40
N TRP A 57 -3.90 8.64 10.55
CA TRP A 57 -5.23 9.18 10.30
C TRP A 57 -5.65 10.23 11.32
N SER A 58 -5.34 10.01 12.61
CA SER A 58 -5.60 10.98 13.68
C SER A 58 -4.88 12.30 13.40
N MET A 59 -3.61 12.26 13.01
CA MET A 59 -2.84 13.45 12.63
C MET A 59 -3.47 14.22 11.46
N ARG A 60 -3.95 13.52 10.42
CA ARG A 60 -4.63 14.19 9.32
C ARG A 60 -5.97 14.80 9.78
N ALA A 61 -6.71 14.15 10.67
CA ALA A 61 -7.98 14.65 11.21
C ALA A 61 -7.78 15.90 12.08
N GLU A 62 -6.71 15.94 12.89
CA GLU A 62 -6.33 17.12 13.65
C GLU A 62 -5.94 18.29 12.74
N ALA A 63 -5.12 18.03 11.72
CA ALA A 63 -4.77 19.03 10.72
C ALA A 63 -6.01 19.57 9.99
N LYS A 64 -6.99 18.69 9.72
CA LYS A 64 -8.30 19.04 9.15
C LYS A 64 -9.05 20.02 10.05
N ALA A 65 -9.25 19.65 11.31
CA ALA A 65 -10.00 20.44 12.29
C ALA A 65 -9.35 21.79 12.58
N PHE A 66 -8.01 21.83 12.68
CA PHE A 66 -7.27 23.07 12.87
C PHE A 66 -7.55 24.07 11.74
N HIS A 67 -7.47 23.65 10.47
CA HIS A 67 -7.74 24.53 9.34
C HIS A 67 -9.22 24.97 9.23
N GLU A 68 -10.17 24.11 9.55
CA GLU A 68 -11.60 24.44 9.59
C GLU A 68 -11.90 25.50 10.67
N SER A 69 -11.23 25.41 11.83
CA SER A 69 -11.37 26.39 12.91
C SER A 69 -10.70 27.75 12.63
N THR A 70 -9.68 27.78 11.76
CA THR A 70 -8.88 28.99 11.48
C THR A 70 -9.33 29.75 10.23
N SER A 71 -10.37 29.28 9.54
CA SER A 71 -10.92 29.94 8.34
C SER A 71 -12.16 30.77 8.71
N PRO A 72 -12.09 32.11 8.89
CA PRO A 72 -13.29 32.92 8.99
C PRO A 72 -13.98 32.96 7.62
N SER A 73 -15.31 33.06 7.61
CA SER A 73 -16.10 33.26 6.41
C SER A 73 -15.57 34.45 5.59
N SER A 74 -14.93 34.19 4.46
CA SER A 74 -14.65 35.21 3.45
C SER A 74 -15.01 34.68 2.08
N THR A 75 -15.77 35.50 1.36
CA THR A 75 -16.26 35.37 -0.01
C THR A 75 -15.25 34.79 -1.01
N PRO A 76 -15.73 34.15 -2.09
CA PRO A 76 -14.88 33.49 -3.08
C PRO A 76 -14.05 34.55 -3.81
N THR A 77 -12.82 34.74 -3.33
CA THR A 77 -11.88 35.65 -3.99
C THR A 77 -11.24 34.89 -5.14
N THR A 78 -11.48 35.43 -6.33
CA THR A 78 -11.02 34.96 -7.63
C THR A 78 -9.53 34.58 -7.61
N TYR A 79 -9.26 33.39 -8.13
CA TYR A 79 -7.97 32.73 -8.24
C TYR A 79 -6.89 33.58 -8.91
N SER A 80 -5.83 33.96 -8.19
CA SER A 80 -4.48 34.17 -8.75
C SER A 80 -3.45 34.38 -7.64
N SER A 81 -2.80 33.30 -7.21
CA SER A 81 -1.41 33.33 -6.74
C SER A 81 -0.93 31.89 -6.69
N PHE A 82 -0.14 31.49 -7.69
CA PHE A 82 0.55 30.21 -7.65
C PHE A 82 1.35 30.15 -6.36
N SER A 83 0.96 29.24 -5.46
CA SER A 83 1.75 28.87 -4.28
C SER A 83 3.21 28.73 -4.71
N THR A 84 4.12 29.35 -3.96
CA THR A 84 5.55 29.11 -4.13
C THR A 84 5.80 27.61 -4.19
N PRO A 85 6.69 27.14 -5.09
CA PRO A 85 7.18 25.77 -5.06
C PRO A 85 7.63 25.38 -3.64
N ARG A 86 7.51 24.11 -3.29
CA ARG A 86 7.83 23.62 -1.95
C ARG A 86 8.95 22.59 -1.99
N PRO A 87 9.87 22.62 -1.02
CA PRO A 87 10.91 21.60 -0.96
C PRO A 87 10.37 20.25 -0.48
N PRO A 88 11.02 19.13 -0.82
CA PRO A 88 10.62 17.81 -0.32
C PRO A 88 10.53 17.74 1.21
N SER A 89 11.45 18.43 1.90
CA SER A 89 11.50 18.57 3.37
C SER A 89 10.23 19.15 3.99
N TYR A 90 9.39 19.85 3.21
CA TYR A 90 8.14 20.42 3.67
C TYR A 90 7.09 19.36 4.06
N SER A 91 7.06 18.26 3.33
CA SER A 91 6.02 17.22 3.46
C SER A 91 6.56 15.85 3.86
N SER A 92 7.88 15.72 4.03
CA SER A 92 8.53 14.47 4.42
C SER A 92 7.97 13.92 5.73
N CYS A 93 8.07 12.60 5.88
CA CYS A 93 7.57 11.88 7.04
C CYS A 93 8.54 10.76 7.40
N SER A 94 8.84 10.63 8.69
CA SER A 94 9.52 9.47 9.25
C SER A 94 8.67 8.81 10.34
N ILE A 95 8.65 7.49 10.33
CA ILE A 95 7.96 6.61 11.26
C ILE A 95 8.99 5.66 11.87
N SER A 96 9.16 5.71 13.19
CA SER A 96 10.06 4.81 13.93
C SER A 96 9.30 3.59 14.44
N TYR A 97 9.87 2.40 14.25
CA TYR A 97 9.39 1.14 14.82
C TYR A 97 10.33 0.71 15.96
N PRO A 98 10.11 1.18 17.19
CA PRO A 98 10.97 0.86 18.33
C PRO A 98 10.69 -0.56 18.86
N PHE A 99 10.96 -1.61 18.08
CA PHE A 99 10.66 -2.99 18.45
C PHE A 99 11.42 -3.47 19.69
N THR A 100 12.62 -2.95 19.94
CA THR A 100 13.44 -3.31 21.10
C THR A 100 12.87 -2.76 22.42
N SER A 101 12.26 -1.57 22.38
CA SER A 101 11.74 -0.88 23.57
C SER A 101 10.21 -0.91 23.68
N ASN A 102 9.48 -1.28 22.63
CA ASN A 102 8.02 -1.41 22.62
C ASN A 102 7.57 -2.85 22.25
N PRO A 103 7.39 -3.74 23.26
CA PRO A 103 6.97 -5.13 23.04
C PRO A 103 5.61 -5.27 22.36
N PHE A 104 4.67 -4.36 22.60
CA PHE A 104 3.34 -4.38 22.00
C PHE A 104 3.41 -4.14 20.49
N LEU A 105 4.18 -3.12 20.08
CA LEU A 105 4.40 -2.83 18.67
C LEU A 105 5.15 -3.98 18.01
N ARG A 106 6.19 -4.53 18.66
CA ARG A 106 6.90 -5.70 18.17
C ARG A 106 5.95 -6.87 17.91
N GLU A 107 5.09 -7.21 18.87
CA GLU A 107 4.11 -8.30 18.73
C GLU A 107 3.11 -8.04 17.60
N THR A 108 2.67 -6.78 17.47
CA THR A 108 1.78 -6.34 16.40
C THR A 108 2.36 -6.59 15.01
N TYR A 109 3.68 -6.43 14.84
CA TYR A 109 4.41 -6.55 13.58
C TYR A 109 5.14 -7.90 13.42
N ARG A 110 5.13 -8.76 14.43
CA ARG A 110 5.72 -10.09 14.41
C ARG A 110 4.78 -11.10 13.75
N SER A 111 5.33 -11.91 12.85
CA SER A 111 4.65 -13.06 12.27
C SER A 111 4.81 -14.31 13.16
N PRO A 112 4.08 -15.41 12.92
CA PRO A 112 4.28 -16.66 13.65
C PRO A 112 5.68 -17.30 13.53
N TRP A 113 6.55 -16.75 12.66
CA TRP A 113 7.92 -17.21 12.43
C TRP A 113 8.96 -16.17 12.82
N ASP A 114 8.59 -15.20 13.66
CA ASP A 114 9.50 -14.18 14.19
C ASP A 114 10.08 -13.24 13.13
N GLU A 115 9.44 -13.21 11.95
CA GLU A 115 9.75 -12.28 10.87
C GLU A 115 8.76 -11.11 10.86
N VAL A 116 9.17 -9.99 10.26
CA VAL A 116 8.32 -8.80 10.08
C VAL A 116 7.12 -9.15 9.19
N ARG A 117 5.92 -8.74 9.62
CA ARG A 117 4.68 -8.84 8.84
C ARG A 117 4.67 -7.85 7.68
N ILE A 118 5.20 -8.27 6.53
CA ILE A 118 5.26 -7.46 5.31
C ILE A 118 3.91 -6.83 4.94
N GLY A 119 2.81 -7.58 5.05
CA GLY A 119 1.47 -7.04 4.77
C GLY A 119 1.11 -5.80 5.60
N LYS A 120 1.59 -5.69 6.85
CA LYS A 120 1.41 -4.47 7.67
C LYS A 120 2.32 -3.33 7.20
N ILE A 121 3.56 -3.64 6.82
CA ILE A 121 4.47 -2.64 6.25
C ILE A 121 3.90 -2.06 4.94
N LEU A 122 3.31 -2.88 4.07
CA LEU A 122 2.62 -2.41 2.86
C LEU A 122 1.45 -1.47 3.18
N GLU A 123 0.70 -1.78 4.24
CA GLU A 123 -0.39 -0.92 4.72
C GLU A 123 0.12 0.43 5.24
N ASP A 124 1.21 0.41 6.01
CA ASP A 124 1.85 1.61 6.57
C ASP A 124 2.48 2.50 5.49
N LEU A 125 3.07 1.89 4.46
CA LEU A 125 3.65 2.61 3.32
C LEU A 125 2.59 3.49 2.63
N ASP A 126 1.43 2.93 2.26
CA ASP A 126 0.35 3.71 1.64
C ASP A 126 -0.18 4.80 2.60
N ALA A 127 -0.14 4.55 3.92
CA ALA A 127 -0.73 5.45 4.90
C ALA A 127 0.19 6.66 5.09
N CYS A 128 1.49 6.40 5.18
CA CYS A 128 2.51 7.43 5.23
C CYS A 128 2.56 8.22 3.92
N ALA A 129 2.53 7.57 2.75
CA ALA A 129 2.48 8.24 1.46
C ALA A 129 1.27 9.17 1.33
N GLY A 130 0.09 8.74 1.77
CA GLY A 130 -1.09 9.60 1.81
C GLY A 130 -0.95 10.78 2.78
N ASN A 131 -0.24 10.64 3.90
CA ASN A 131 0.04 11.74 4.84
C ASN A 131 0.95 12.79 4.19
N ILE A 132 2.02 12.33 3.53
CA ILE A 132 2.97 13.18 2.79
C ILE A 132 2.21 13.98 1.72
N CYS A 133 1.39 13.30 0.90
CA CYS A 133 0.57 13.94 -0.13
C CYS A 133 -0.39 14.98 0.44
N PHE A 134 -1.07 14.64 1.54
CA PHE A 134 -1.99 15.55 2.20
C PHE A 134 -1.27 16.81 2.70
N LYS A 135 -0.13 16.65 3.39
CA LYS A 135 0.68 17.79 3.85
C LYS A 135 1.10 18.69 2.67
N HIS A 136 1.60 18.10 1.58
CA HIS A 136 2.02 18.86 0.40
C HIS A 136 0.87 19.57 -0.31
N ALA A 137 -0.27 18.90 -0.48
CA ALA A 137 -1.41 19.49 -1.17
C ALA A 137 -2.12 20.58 -0.35
N VAL A 138 -2.22 20.42 0.97
CA VAL A 138 -3.14 21.20 1.81
C VAL A 138 -2.47 22.37 2.55
N MET A 139 -1.23 22.22 3.03
CA MET A 139 -0.67 23.17 4.00
C MET A 139 -0.23 24.54 3.42
N GLY A 140 -0.61 24.87 2.18
CA GLY A 140 -0.35 26.17 1.52
C GLY A 140 -1.47 27.19 1.56
N GLY A 141 -2.42 27.06 2.50
CA GLY A 141 -3.33 28.15 2.85
C GLY A 141 -4.71 28.15 2.19
N LYS A 142 -5.18 27.06 1.57
CA LYS A 142 -6.61 26.90 1.20
C LYS A 142 -7.17 25.52 1.59
N TRP A 143 -8.33 25.52 2.23
CA TRP A 143 -9.01 24.33 2.77
C TRP A 143 -9.82 23.53 1.73
N GLU A 144 -9.95 24.01 0.49
CA GLU A 144 -10.45 23.21 -0.63
C GLU A 144 -9.40 22.17 -1.06
N ALA A 145 -8.97 21.35 -0.11
CA ALA A 145 -8.05 20.25 -0.31
C ALA A 145 -8.61 19.33 -1.40
N PRO A 146 -7.86 19.06 -2.47
CA PRO A 146 -8.29 18.06 -3.44
C PRO A 146 -8.45 16.71 -2.75
N LEU A 147 -9.34 15.88 -3.28
CA LEU A 147 -9.40 14.47 -2.96
C LEU A 147 -8.10 13.81 -3.44
N ILE A 148 -7.28 13.34 -2.50
CA ILE A 148 -6.03 12.64 -2.77
C ILE A 148 -6.30 11.14 -2.75
N VAL A 149 -6.02 10.46 -3.86
CA VAL A 149 -6.18 9.00 -3.98
C VAL A 149 -4.91 8.34 -4.48
N THR A 150 -4.62 7.14 -3.98
CA THR A 150 -3.56 6.28 -4.50
C THR A 150 -3.95 5.86 -5.92
N ALA A 151 -3.17 6.26 -6.92
CA ALA A 151 -3.42 5.91 -8.32
C ALA A 151 -2.66 4.66 -8.73
N GLY A 152 -1.46 4.49 -8.17
CA GLY A 152 -0.69 3.28 -8.36
C GLY A 152 0.51 3.25 -7.44
N ILE A 153 1.11 2.08 -7.37
CA ILE A 153 2.29 1.80 -6.56
C ILE A 153 3.26 1.13 -7.50
N ASP A 154 4.48 1.64 -7.56
CA ASP A 154 5.56 1.05 -8.33
C ASP A 154 6.07 -0.19 -7.61
N ARG A 155 6.70 -1.09 -8.36
CA ARG A 155 7.28 -2.32 -7.83
C ARG A 155 7.96 -2.12 -6.47
N VAL A 156 7.48 -2.85 -5.47
CA VAL A 156 8.05 -2.87 -4.13
C VAL A 156 8.89 -4.12 -4.01
N ARG A 157 10.20 -3.94 -3.83
CA ARG A 157 11.18 -5.05 -3.76
C ARG A 157 11.84 -5.11 -2.39
N VAL A 158 11.93 -6.31 -1.85
CA VAL A 158 12.74 -6.61 -0.66
C VAL A 158 14.17 -6.86 -1.11
N MET A 159 15.11 -6.11 -0.56
CA MET A 159 16.55 -6.20 -0.84
C MET A 159 17.31 -6.98 0.23
N LYS A 160 16.84 -6.92 1.47
CA LYS A 160 17.40 -7.63 2.63
C LYS A 160 16.28 -8.17 3.49
N ARG A 161 16.54 -9.20 4.30
CA ARG A 161 15.54 -9.81 5.18
C ARG A 161 15.51 -9.05 6.51
N PRO A 162 14.39 -8.40 6.88
CA PRO A 162 14.28 -7.72 8.16
C PRO A 162 13.99 -8.69 9.30
N THR A 163 14.37 -8.29 10.51
CA THR A 163 14.06 -9.00 11.76
C THR A 163 13.22 -8.10 12.67
N VAL A 164 12.52 -8.68 13.64
CA VAL A 164 11.78 -7.93 14.67
C VAL A 164 12.63 -7.66 15.92
N ASP A 165 13.92 -8.01 15.88
CA ASP A 165 14.86 -7.91 16.99
C ASP A 165 15.67 -6.60 16.97
N GLU A 166 15.52 -5.80 15.93
CA GLU A 166 16.13 -4.47 15.78
C GLU A 166 15.04 -3.41 15.60
N ASP A 167 15.37 -2.17 15.95
CA ASP A 167 14.50 -1.04 15.64
C ASP A 167 14.54 -0.74 14.13
N MET A 168 13.42 -0.28 13.59
CA MET A 168 13.31 0.08 12.18
C MET A 168 12.82 1.51 12.00
N GLU A 169 12.99 2.05 10.80
CA GLU A 169 12.47 3.36 10.41
C GLU A 169 11.94 3.30 8.98
N LEU A 170 10.76 3.88 8.76
CA LEU A 170 10.19 4.14 7.45
C LEU A 170 10.26 5.64 7.18
N GLU A 171 10.95 5.99 6.11
CA GLU A 171 11.08 7.35 5.62
C GLU A 171 10.34 7.50 4.30
N GLY A 172 9.67 8.63 4.10
CA GLY A 172 9.06 8.97 2.82
C GLY A 172 9.19 10.45 2.51
N SER A 173 9.41 10.74 1.23
CA SER A 173 9.46 12.10 0.69
C SER A 173 8.92 12.14 -0.75
N ILE A 174 8.40 13.29 -1.16
CA ILE A 174 7.98 13.50 -2.54
C ILE A 174 9.23 13.54 -3.41
N SER A 175 9.32 12.63 -4.38
CA SER A 175 10.39 12.61 -5.37
C SER A 175 10.03 13.45 -6.59
N TRP A 176 8.77 13.48 -7.01
CA TRP A 176 8.36 14.21 -8.21
C TRP A 176 6.92 14.72 -8.14
N VAL A 177 6.63 15.86 -8.76
CA VAL A 177 5.27 16.43 -8.88
C VAL A 177 4.99 16.84 -10.31
N GLY A 178 3.91 16.30 -10.87
CA GLY A 178 3.36 16.66 -12.17
C GLY A 178 2.31 17.77 -12.07
N SER A 179 1.34 17.77 -12.99
CA SER A 179 0.24 18.75 -12.93
C SER A 179 -0.76 18.44 -11.81
N SER A 180 -1.13 17.17 -11.67
CA SER A 180 -2.17 16.65 -10.77
C SER A 180 -1.78 15.32 -10.13
N SER A 181 -0.50 14.95 -10.23
CA SER A 181 0.06 13.71 -9.72
C SER A 181 1.32 13.98 -8.91
N MET A 182 1.58 13.15 -7.90
CA MET A 182 2.77 13.20 -7.07
C MET A 182 3.36 11.79 -6.98
N GLU A 183 4.68 11.68 -7.12
CA GLU A 183 5.44 10.47 -6.85
C GLU A 183 6.14 10.62 -5.49
N ILE A 184 6.02 9.61 -4.64
CA ILE A 184 6.56 9.57 -3.29
C ILE A 184 7.50 8.38 -3.21
N THR A 185 8.77 8.64 -2.96
CA THR A 185 9.75 7.59 -2.73
C THR A 185 9.80 7.28 -1.24
N MET A 186 9.77 5.99 -0.91
CA MET A 186 9.75 5.50 0.45
C MET A 186 10.86 4.47 0.64
N ARG A 187 11.49 4.52 1.81
CA ARG A 187 12.56 3.59 2.20
C ARG A 187 12.25 3.05 3.58
N VAL A 188 12.42 1.75 3.78
CA VAL A 188 12.36 1.13 5.10
C VAL A 188 13.72 0.56 5.43
N LYS A 189 14.26 0.94 6.59
CA LYS A 189 15.59 0.56 7.06
C LYS A 189 15.51 -0.05 8.47
N GLY A 190 16.32 -1.06 8.72
CA GLY A 190 16.63 -1.53 10.07
C GLY A 190 17.91 -0.88 10.57
N GLU A 191 18.05 -0.74 11.88
CA GLU A 191 19.22 -0.14 12.53
C GLU A 191 20.53 -0.84 12.13
N VAL A 192 20.51 -2.17 12.03
CA VAL A 192 21.67 -3.01 11.72
C VAL A 192 21.72 -3.34 10.24
N ILE A 193 20.60 -3.78 9.65
CA ILE A 193 20.58 -4.25 8.26
C ILE A 193 20.59 -3.11 7.23
N GLY A 194 20.31 -1.88 7.64
CA GLY A 194 20.14 -0.73 6.73
C GLY A 194 18.88 -0.85 5.88
N THR A 195 18.85 -0.19 4.71
CA THR A 195 17.70 -0.22 3.81
C THR A 195 17.43 -1.64 3.30
N TRP A 196 16.22 -2.12 3.54
CA TRP A 196 15.80 -3.47 3.15
C TRP A 196 14.58 -3.46 2.22
N LEU A 197 13.86 -2.35 2.12
CA LEU A 197 12.74 -2.17 1.18
C LEU A 197 12.74 -0.75 0.62
N GLU A 198 12.50 -0.64 -0.68
CA GLU A 198 12.20 0.62 -1.36
C GLU A 198 10.88 0.49 -2.13
N ALA A 199 10.13 1.58 -2.16
CA ALA A 199 8.86 1.68 -2.86
C ALA A 199 8.68 3.08 -3.44
N ALA A 200 7.94 3.19 -4.54
CA ALA A 200 7.46 4.48 -5.02
C ALA A 200 5.94 4.46 -5.17
N PHE A 201 5.27 5.48 -4.66
CA PHE A 201 3.81 5.60 -4.72
C PHE A 201 3.43 6.74 -5.64
N THR A 202 2.45 6.53 -6.50
CA THR A 202 1.85 7.58 -7.32
C THR A 202 0.47 7.93 -6.78
N PHE A 203 0.31 9.17 -6.34
CA PHE A 203 -0.96 9.73 -5.92
C PHE A 203 -1.48 10.74 -6.95
N VAL A 204 -2.80 10.86 -7.05
CA VAL A 204 -3.46 11.87 -7.89
C VAL A 204 -4.38 12.75 -7.07
N ALA A 205 -4.39 14.04 -7.40
CA ALA A 205 -5.30 15.02 -6.84
C ALA A 205 -6.53 15.17 -7.73
N ARG A 206 -7.71 15.08 -7.13
CA ARG A 206 -9.00 15.26 -7.78
C ARG A 206 -9.78 16.38 -7.12
N ASP A 207 -10.49 17.17 -7.91
CA ASP A 207 -11.43 18.14 -7.39
C ASP A 207 -12.60 17.41 -6.71
N LYS A 208 -12.99 17.85 -5.51
CA LYS A 208 -14.03 17.17 -4.71
C LYS A 208 -15.41 17.22 -5.35
N SER A 209 -15.71 18.28 -6.09
CA SER A 209 -17.04 18.51 -6.67
C SER A 209 -17.18 17.91 -8.07
N THR A 210 -16.14 18.03 -8.88
CA THR A 210 -16.15 17.62 -10.29
C THR A 210 -15.47 16.28 -10.55
N HIS A 211 -14.72 15.74 -9.58
CA HIS A 211 -13.86 14.55 -9.71
C HIS A 211 -12.80 14.63 -10.83
N LYS A 212 -12.61 15.82 -11.43
CA LYS A 212 -11.58 16.08 -12.45
C LYS A 212 -10.22 16.29 -11.80
N ALA A 213 -9.15 16.23 -12.59
CA ALA A 213 -7.79 16.46 -12.13
C ALA A 213 -7.64 17.85 -11.49
N ALA A 214 -7.12 17.91 -10.27
CA ALA A 214 -6.85 19.15 -9.56
C ALA A 214 -5.35 19.49 -9.60
N LYS A 215 -5.03 20.77 -9.83
CA LYS A 215 -3.63 21.22 -9.93
C LYS A 215 -2.95 21.19 -8.56
N ILE A 216 -1.71 20.71 -8.52
CA ILE A 216 -0.90 20.61 -7.30
C ILE A 216 0.25 21.62 -7.35
N VAL A 217 0.71 22.05 -6.18
CA VAL A 217 1.88 22.92 -6.03
C VAL A 217 3.15 22.18 -6.47
N ALA A 218 3.99 22.86 -7.25
CA ALA A 218 5.24 22.30 -7.76
C ALA A 218 6.21 21.96 -6.61
N LEU A 219 7.06 20.96 -6.86
CA LEU A 219 8.18 20.63 -5.99
C LEU A 219 9.40 21.45 -6.38
N GLU A 220 10.19 21.87 -5.40
CA GLU A 220 11.48 22.53 -5.58
C GLU A 220 12.57 21.75 -4.84
N PRO A 221 13.24 20.80 -5.53
CA PRO A 221 14.38 20.08 -4.96
C PRO A 221 15.51 21.04 -4.56
N GLU A 222 16.02 20.93 -3.34
CA GLU A 222 17.05 21.83 -2.82
C GLU A 222 18.44 21.19 -2.94
N THR A 223 18.55 19.92 -2.55
CA THR A 223 19.80 19.15 -2.54
C THR A 223 20.06 18.45 -3.88
N GLU A 224 21.31 18.08 -4.15
CA GLU A 224 21.65 17.32 -5.37
C GLU A 224 20.96 15.94 -5.41
N GLU A 225 20.87 15.23 -4.28
CA GLU A 225 20.13 13.95 -4.19
C GLU A 225 18.65 14.13 -4.54
N GLU A 226 18.02 15.21 -4.06
CA GLU A 226 16.63 15.53 -4.38
C GLU A 226 16.45 15.89 -5.86
N LYS A 227 17.38 16.65 -6.46
CA LYS A 227 17.34 17.00 -7.89
C LYS A 227 17.46 15.77 -8.77
N GLU A 228 18.37 14.86 -8.44
CA GLU A 228 18.50 13.59 -9.15
C GLU A 228 17.25 12.71 -8.98
N SER A 229 16.68 12.66 -7.77
CA SER A 229 15.45 11.90 -7.51
C SER A 229 14.26 12.47 -8.29
N PHE A 230 14.18 13.79 -8.42
CA PHE A 230 13.18 14.48 -9.23
C PHE A 230 13.29 14.15 -10.72
N GLU A 231 14.52 14.11 -11.24
CA GLU A 231 14.76 13.74 -12.63
C GLU A 231 14.41 12.26 -12.88
N ARG A 232 14.80 11.34 -11.98
CA ARG A 232 14.39 9.93 -12.06
C ARG A 232 12.87 9.78 -12.05
N GLY A 233 12.18 10.48 -11.16
CA GLY A 233 10.71 10.48 -11.11
C GLY A 233 10.07 11.03 -12.37
N ARG A 234 10.64 12.10 -12.97
CA ARG A 234 10.20 12.66 -14.25
C ARG A 234 10.32 11.63 -15.38
N ILE A 235 11.47 10.97 -15.50
CA ILE A 235 11.71 9.92 -16.49
C ILE A 235 10.71 8.77 -16.31
N ARG A 236 10.49 8.29 -15.07
CA ARG A 236 9.49 7.25 -14.77
C ARG A 236 8.08 7.66 -15.23
N ALA A 237 7.67 8.89 -14.90
CA ALA A 237 6.36 9.42 -15.29
C ALA A 237 6.19 9.51 -16.82
N GLU A 238 7.22 9.97 -17.54
CA GLU A 238 7.22 10.03 -19.00
C GLU A 238 7.18 8.65 -19.64
N THR A 239 7.97 7.70 -19.15
CA THR A 239 7.99 6.32 -19.63
C THR A 239 6.63 5.66 -19.42
N LYS A 240 6.01 5.76 -18.23
CA LYS A 240 4.66 5.25 -17.99
C LYS A 240 3.62 5.87 -18.92
N LYS A 241 3.73 7.17 -19.22
CA LYS A 241 2.85 7.86 -20.17
C LYS A 241 3.02 7.32 -21.59
N LYS A 242 4.26 7.05 -22.04
CA LYS A 242 4.55 6.45 -23.35
C LYS A 242 4.01 5.03 -23.44
N VAL A 243 4.28 4.18 -22.44
CA VAL A 243 3.79 2.80 -22.37
C VAL A 243 2.26 2.75 -22.42
N ARG A 244 1.56 3.60 -21.67
CA ARG A 244 0.08 3.69 -21.73
C ARG A 244 -0.43 4.09 -23.12
N LYS A 245 0.26 4.97 -23.82
CA LYS A 245 -0.10 5.37 -25.18
C LYS A 245 0.14 4.23 -26.18
N MET A 246 1.27 3.53 -26.08
CA MET A 246 1.63 2.41 -26.94
C MET A 246 0.72 1.18 -26.73
N ALA A 247 0.34 0.91 -25.48
CA ALA A 247 -0.59 -0.17 -25.14
C ALA A 247 -1.98 0.02 -25.78
N ALA A 248 -2.36 1.26 -26.12
CA ALA A 248 -3.61 1.55 -26.82
C ALA A 248 -3.56 1.23 -28.33
N GLU A 249 -2.39 0.92 -28.90
CA GLU A 249 -2.16 0.91 -30.35
C GLU A 249 -1.66 -0.45 -30.92
N GLN A 250 -1.54 -1.54 -30.15
CA GLN A 250 -0.81 -2.75 -30.60
C GLN A 250 -1.62 -4.01 -30.93
N SER A 251 -1.83 -4.23 -32.23
CA SER A 251 -2.29 -5.50 -32.82
C SER A 251 -1.21 -6.61 -32.77
N ALA A 252 0.08 -6.26 -32.96
CA ALA A 252 1.19 -7.22 -33.01
C ALA A 252 1.48 -7.91 -31.66
N TYR A 253 1.46 -7.16 -30.55
CA TYR A 253 1.62 -7.71 -29.20
C TYR A 253 0.53 -8.74 -28.87
N THR A 254 -0.72 -8.43 -29.24
CA THR A 254 -1.86 -9.33 -29.01
C THR A 254 -1.68 -10.65 -29.77
N LEU A 255 -1.19 -10.61 -31.01
CA LEU A 255 -0.91 -11.79 -31.82
C LEU A 255 0.23 -12.65 -31.23
N GLU A 256 1.30 -12.03 -30.73
CA GLU A 256 2.40 -12.76 -30.08
C GLU A 256 1.92 -13.48 -28.82
N VAL A 257 1.21 -12.77 -27.95
CA VAL A 257 0.61 -13.32 -26.73
C VAL A 257 -0.30 -14.50 -27.07
N GLU A 258 -1.16 -14.37 -28.08
CA GLU A 258 -2.08 -15.43 -28.48
C GLU A 258 -1.35 -16.67 -29.03
N LYS A 259 -0.29 -16.48 -29.81
CA LYS A 259 0.54 -17.58 -30.30
C LYS A 259 1.22 -18.34 -29.15
N LYS A 260 1.88 -17.62 -28.24
CA LYS A 260 2.55 -18.20 -27.06
C LYS A 260 1.53 -18.87 -26.12
N ALA A 261 0.37 -18.25 -25.89
CA ALA A 261 -0.71 -18.80 -25.05
C ALA A 261 -1.25 -20.11 -25.62
N ARG A 262 -1.45 -20.20 -26.94
CA ARG A 262 -1.86 -21.46 -27.59
C ARG A 262 -0.83 -22.57 -27.41
N LEU A 263 0.46 -22.26 -27.46
CA LEU A 263 1.53 -23.24 -27.21
C LEU A 263 1.50 -23.73 -25.75
N ALA A 264 1.38 -22.80 -24.78
CA ALA A 264 1.26 -23.14 -23.36
C ALA A 264 0.03 -24.03 -23.09
N LEU A 265 -1.13 -23.68 -23.67
CA LEU A 265 -2.35 -24.48 -23.54
C LEU A 265 -2.19 -25.87 -24.18
N ASN A 266 -1.55 -25.97 -25.34
CA ASN A 266 -1.28 -27.26 -25.97
C ASN A 266 -0.38 -28.15 -25.09
N SER A 267 0.62 -27.58 -24.40
CA SER A 267 1.44 -28.34 -23.46
C SER A 267 0.67 -28.81 -22.21
N ALA A 268 -0.42 -28.13 -21.84
CA ALA A 268 -1.30 -28.51 -20.72
C ALA A 268 -2.28 -29.64 -21.05
N MET A 269 -2.40 -30.03 -22.32
CA MET A 269 -3.44 -30.98 -22.78
C MET A 269 -3.32 -32.37 -22.15
N SER A 270 -2.11 -32.80 -21.81
CA SER A 270 -1.89 -34.07 -21.09
C SER A 270 -2.55 -34.00 -19.70
N MET A 271 -2.34 -32.92 -18.95
CA MET A 271 -2.96 -32.69 -17.64
C MET A 271 -4.49 -32.66 -17.72
N GLN A 272 -5.06 -32.05 -18.77
CA GLN A 272 -6.51 -31.87 -18.89
C GLN A 272 -7.26 -33.09 -19.42
N LYS A 273 -6.75 -33.73 -20.49
CA LYS A 273 -7.47 -34.78 -21.22
C LYS A 273 -6.96 -36.19 -20.95
N MET A 274 -5.71 -36.31 -20.50
CA MET A 274 -5.03 -37.58 -20.31
C MET A 274 -4.25 -37.59 -18.99
N PRO A 275 -4.91 -37.37 -17.83
CA PRO A 275 -4.23 -37.14 -16.56
C PRO A 275 -3.33 -38.31 -16.14
N SER A 276 -3.63 -39.54 -16.56
CA SER A 276 -2.78 -40.70 -16.32
C SER A 276 -1.44 -40.68 -17.06
N LEU A 277 -1.29 -39.85 -18.09
CA LEU A 277 -0.08 -39.66 -18.88
C LEU A 277 0.62 -38.33 -18.56
N ALA A 278 0.08 -37.56 -17.62
CA ALA A 278 0.57 -36.21 -17.36
C ALA A 278 1.87 -36.22 -16.52
N PRO A 279 2.83 -35.32 -16.79
CA PRO A 279 4.05 -35.24 -16.00
C PRO A 279 3.76 -34.93 -14.52
N PRO A 280 4.44 -35.60 -13.57
CA PRO A 280 4.18 -35.39 -12.14
C PRO A 280 4.70 -34.03 -11.62
N ASP A 281 5.56 -33.36 -12.38
CA ASP A 281 6.13 -32.04 -12.08
C ASP A 281 5.22 -30.88 -12.49
N GLN A 282 4.01 -31.15 -12.98
CA GLN A 282 3.05 -30.14 -13.41
C GLN A 282 1.80 -30.11 -12.54
N VAL A 283 1.15 -28.96 -12.51
CA VAL A 283 -0.13 -28.74 -11.83
C VAL A 283 -0.94 -27.70 -12.59
N LEU A 284 -2.25 -27.89 -12.66
CA LEU A 284 -3.15 -26.95 -13.32
C LEU A 284 -3.28 -25.68 -12.48
N MET A 285 -3.39 -24.53 -13.15
CA MET A 285 -3.53 -23.23 -12.50
C MET A 285 -4.74 -23.20 -11.55
N SER A 286 -5.88 -23.76 -11.98
CA SER A 286 -7.11 -23.89 -11.19
C SER A 286 -6.96 -24.67 -9.89
N GLN A 287 -5.99 -25.58 -9.82
CA GLN A 287 -5.73 -26.39 -8.62
C GLN A 287 -4.93 -25.64 -7.55
N THR A 288 -4.47 -24.43 -7.86
CA THR A 288 -3.73 -23.57 -6.94
C THR A 288 -4.58 -22.44 -6.37
N GLU A 289 -5.86 -22.37 -6.70
CA GLU A 289 -6.69 -21.23 -6.34
C GLU A 289 -7.05 -21.23 -4.85
N LEU A 290 -6.99 -20.04 -4.24
CA LEU A 290 -7.60 -19.76 -2.94
C LEU A 290 -8.47 -18.50 -3.06
N HIS A 291 -9.47 -18.40 -2.18
CA HIS A 291 -10.40 -17.27 -2.18
C HIS A 291 -10.59 -16.72 -0.78
N ASN A 292 -10.90 -15.43 -0.70
CA ASN A 292 -11.30 -14.78 0.53
C ASN A 292 -12.36 -13.74 0.23
N ALA A 293 -13.37 -13.61 1.08
CA ALA A 293 -14.44 -12.63 0.90
C ALA A 293 -14.82 -11.98 2.23
N PHE A 294 -15.07 -10.68 2.21
CA PHE A 294 -15.54 -9.96 3.39
C PHE A 294 -16.21 -8.64 3.01
N THR A 295 -17.08 -8.15 3.88
CA THR A 295 -17.69 -6.83 3.72
C THR A 295 -16.73 -5.75 4.24
N ALA A 296 -16.54 -4.70 3.45
CA ALA A 296 -15.78 -3.52 3.78
C ALA A 296 -16.37 -2.79 5.00
N GLN A 297 -15.61 -2.72 6.09
CA GLN A 297 -16.07 -2.19 7.38
C GLN A 297 -15.68 -0.73 7.60
N PRO A 298 -16.42 0.05 8.41
CA PRO A 298 -16.09 1.44 8.71
C PRO A 298 -14.68 1.66 9.29
N GLN A 299 -14.10 0.68 9.98
CA GLN A 299 -12.75 0.76 10.55
C GLN A 299 -11.65 0.74 9.47
N GLN A 300 -11.98 0.37 8.23
CA GLN A 300 -11.04 0.21 7.11
C GLN A 300 -11.05 1.43 6.17
N ARG A 301 -11.86 2.45 6.48
CA ARG A 301 -12.00 3.64 5.64
C ARG A 301 -10.87 4.64 5.90
N ASN A 302 -10.44 5.31 4.84
CA ASN A 302 -9.69 6.55 4.92
C ASN A 302 -10.59 7.74 5.33
N MET A 303 -10.00 8.91 5.51
CA MET A 303 -10.72 10.14 5.87
C MET A 303 -11.77 10.62 4.85
N HIS A 304 -11.73 10.06 3.63
CA HIS A 304 -12.69 10.34 2.56
C HIS A 304 -13.79 9.29 2.50
N ASN A 305 -13.94 8.46 3.54
CA ASN A 305 -14.94 7.40 3.67
C ASN A 305 -14.84 6.31 2.59
N ARG A 306 -13.66 6.15 1.97
CA ARG A 306 -13.34 5.06 1.03
C ARG A 306 -12.41 4.05 1.68
N ILE A 307 -12.45 2.80 1.23
CA ILE A 307 -11.49 1.81 1.68
C ILE A 307 -10.08 2.18 1.23
N PHE A 308 -9.18 2.04 2.18
CA PHE A 308 -7.81 2.48 2.06
C PHE A 308 -6.97 1.49 1.25
N GLY A 309 -6.09 1.99 0.36
CA GLY A 309 -5.33 1.16 -0.58
C GLY A 309 -4.40 0.17 0.12
N GLY A 310 -3.76 0.62 1.20
CA GLY A 310 -2.93 -0.23 2.07
C GLY A 310 -3.66 -1.41 2.68
N PHE A 311 -4.95 -1.24 3.00
CA PHE A 311 -5.75 -2.34 3.52
C PHE A 311 -6.01 -3.40 2.43
N LEU A 312 -6.34 -2.98 1.21
CA LEU A 312 -6.54 -3.89 0.07
C LEU A 312 -5.25 -4.66 -0.24
N MET A 313 -4.10 -3.98 -0.21
CA MET A 313 -2.79 -4.59 -0.39
C MET A 313 -2.47 -5.61 0.69
N ARG A 314 -2.69 -5.29 1.97
CA ARG A 314 -2.45 -6.23 3.07
C ARG A 314 -3.25 -7.51 2.89
N ARG A 315 -4.53 -7.39 2.53
CA ARG A 315 -5.42 -8.54 2.30
C ARG A 315 -5.00 -9.37 1.10
N ALA A 316 -4.63 -8.71 -0.01
CA ALA A 316 -4.09 -9.40 -1.18
C ALA A 316 -2.80 -10.15 -0.85
N PHE A 317 -1.87 -9.52 -0.12
CA PHE A 317 -0.62 -10.13 0.32
C PHE A 317 -0.85 -11.34 1.22
N GLU A 318 -1.71 -11.23 2.23
CA GLU A 318 -2.04 -12.33 3.16
C GLU A 318 -2.59 -13.55 2.39
N LEU A 319 -3.46 -13.33 1.40
CA LEU A 319 -4.00 -14.39 0.56
C LEU A 319 -2.95 -14.96 -0.41
N ALA A 320 -2.11 -14.11 -1.02
CA ALA A 320 -1.05 -14.54 -1.92
C ALA A 320 -0.01 -15.39 -1.19
N PHE A 321 0.37 -14.98 0.03
CA PHE A 321 1.25 -15.75 0.91
C PHE A 321 0.67 -17.13 1.22
N ALA A 322 -0.61 -17.19 1.60
CA ALA A 322 -1.29 -18.47 1.86
C ALA A 322 -1.31 -19.37 0.61
N THR A 323 -1.49 -18.78 -0.57
CA THR A 323 -1.49 -19.49 -1.86
C THR A 323 -0.11 -20.07 -2.17
N ALA A 324 0.95 -19.26 -2.05
CA ALA A 324 2.33 -19.71 -2.23
C ALA A 324 2.71 -20.79 -1.20
N TYR A 325 2.24 -20.66 0.04
CA TYR A 325 2.50 -21.66 1.09
C TYR A 325 1.78 -22.97 0.79
N ASN A 326 0.49 -22.93 0.45
CA ASN A 326 -0.28 -24.11 0.07
C ASN A 326 0.32 -24.82 -1.15
N PHE A 327 0.83 -24.04 -2.11
CA PHE A 327 1.49 -24.55 -3.30
C PHE A 327 2.86 -25.18 -3.02
N GLY A 328 3.74 -24.46 -2.33
CA GLY A 328 5.13 -24.85 -2.13
C GLY A 328 5.37 -25.84 -1.00
N GLY A 329 4.40 -26.00 -0.09
CA GLY A 329 4.54 -26.89 1.08
C GLY A 329 5.57 -26.43 2.10
N CYS A 330 6.18 -25.26 1.91
CA CYS A 330 7.15 -24.66 2.82
C CYS A 330 6.84 -23.17 3.01
N LYS A 331 7.36 -22.57 4.09
CA LYS A 331 7.17 -21.14 4.37
C LYS A 331 7.76 -20.29 3.23
N PRO A 332 6.92 -19.61 2.42
CA PRO A 332 7.42 -18.76 1.34
C PRO A 332 8.07 -17.49 1.91
N ARG A 333 9.02 -16.93 1.17
CA ARG A 333 9.62 -15.63 1.46
C ARG A 333 9.19 -14.63 0.41
N PHE A 334 8.71 -13.47 0.85
CA PHE A 334 8.34 -12.40 -0.06
C PHE A 334 9.57 -11.82 -0.76
N VAL A 335 9.46 -11.66 -2.09
CA VAL A 335 10.52 -11.10 -2.94
C VAL A 335 10.10 -9.71 -3.39
N GLU A 336 8.96 -9.62 -4.07
CA GLU A 336 8.44 -8.35 -4.57
C GLU A 336 6.95 -8.41 -4.89
N VAL A 337 6.34 -7.23 -4.96
CA VAL A 337 5.03 -7.02 -5.58
C VAL A 337 5.22 -6.04 -6.71
N ASP A 338 4.63 -6.34 -7.87
CA ASP A 338 4.72 -5.51 -9.07
C ASP A 338 3.88 -4.25 -8.99
N ASP A 339 3.91 -3.46 -10.08
CA ASP A 339 3.11 -2.26 -10.23
C ASP A 339 1.62 -2.53 -9.98
N ILE A 340 1.08 -1.92 -8.92
CA ILE A 340 -0.34 -2.04 -8.55
C ILE A 340 -1.08 -0.85 -9.14
N SER A 341 -2.16 -1.13 -9.87
CA SER A 341 -3.11 -0.09 -10.32
C SER A 341 -4.44 -0.21 -9.58
N PHE A 342 -4.96 0.92 -9.11
CA PHE A 342 -6.29 1.02 -8.48
C PHE A 342 -7.31 1.44 -9.53
N LEU A 343 -8.08 0.47 -10.03
CA LEU A 343 -8.97 0.65 -11.18
C LEU A 343 -10.32 1.25 -10.76
N THR A 344 -10.94 0.67 -9.74
CA THR A 344 -12.20 1.16 -9.18
C THR A 344 -12.05 1.46 -7.69
N PRO A 345 -12.67 2.54 -7.19
CA PRO A 345 -12.72 2.79 -5.76
C PRO A 345 -13.54 1.69 -5.07
N VAL A 346 -13.24 1.49 -3.79
CA VAL A 346 -13.97 0.59 -2.90
C VAL A 346 -14.52 1.43 -1.76
N ASP A 347 -15.81 1.28 -1.47
CA ASP A 347 -16.52 2.03 -0.44
C ASP A 347 -16.89 1.13 0.76
N VAL A 348 -17.23 1.77 1.88
CA VAL A 348 -17.69 1.05 3.08
C VAL A 348 -19.04 0.40 2.78
N GLY A 349 -19.15 -0.89 3.09
CA GLY A 349 -20.33 -1.71 2.79
C GLY A 349 -20.19 -2.60 1.56
N ASP A 350 -19.20 -2.35 0.70
CA ASP A 350 -18.93 -3.20 -0.47
C ASP A 350 -18.56 -4.64 -0.07
N LEU A 351 -19.02 -5.62 -0.85
CA LEU A 351 -18.55 -7.00 -0.73
C LEU A 351 -17.27 -7.16 -1.54
N LEU A 352 -16.15 -7.28 -0.83
CA LEU A 352 -14.84 -7.55 -1.43
C LEU A 352 -14.63 -9.05 -1.55
N VAL A 353 -14.28 -9.50 -2.77
CA VAL A 353 -13.96 -10.89 -3.06
C VAL A 353 -12.59 -10.97 -3.73
N TYR A 354 -11.67 -11.68 -3.11
CA TYR A 354 -10.32 -11.90 -3.60
C TYR A 354 -10.20 -13.32 -4.16
N HIS A 355 -9.59 -13.44 -5.33
CA HIS A 355 -9.20 -14.70 -5.93
C HIS A 355 -7.70 -14.69 -6.14
N SER A 356 -6.99 -15.66 -5.56
CA SER A 356 -5.57 -15.84 -5.76
C SER A 356 -5.29 -17.12 -6.51
N LYS A 357 -4.23 -17.13 -7.33
CA LYS A 357 -3.76 -18.31 -8.04
C LYS A 357 -2.28 -18.18 -8.38
N VAL A 358 -1.56 -19.31 -8.46
CA VAL A 358 -0.18 -19.30 -8.97
C VAL A 358 -0.24 -19.25 -10.50
N ILE A 359 0.32 -18.22 -11.12
CA ILE A 359 0.26 -18.02 -12.57
C ILE A 359 1.38 -18.78 -13.28
N TYR A 360 2.60 -18.71 -12.74
CA TYR A 360 3.73 -19.48 -13.21
C TYR A 360 4.79 -19.61 -12.12
N THR A 361 5.76 -20.48 -12.37
CA THR A 361 6.87 -20.74 -11.47
C THR A 361 8.18 -20.75 -12.24
N LEU A 362 9.28 -20.47 -11.53
CA LEU A 362 10.64 -20.70 -11.99
C LEU A 362 11.24 -21.76 -11.07
N PRO A 363 11.15 -23.06 -11.42
CA PRO A 363 11.59 -24.14 -10.56
C PRO A 363 13.06 -24.08 -10.18
N ASP A 364 13.90 -23.58 -11.08
CA ASP A 364 15.35 -23.46 -10.88
C ASP A 364 15.77 -22.08 -10.34
N GLY A 365 14.78 -21.24 -9.99
CA GLY A 365 14.94 -19.85 -9.58
C GLY A 365 15.05 -18.85 -10.73
N GLY A 366 15.22 -17.56 -10.40
CA GLY A 366 15.16 -16.45 -11.36
C GLY A 366 16.28 -15.43 -11.22
N GLY A 367 17.45 -15.82 -10.69
CA GLY A 367 18.60 -14.92 -10.51
C GLY A 367 18.42 -13.83 -9.44
N LEU A 368 17.29 -13.82 -8.73
CA LEU A 368 17.02 -12.94 -7.59
C LEU A 368 17.74 -13.49 -6.35
N ASN A 369 19.06 -13.29 -6.27
CA ASN A 369 19.96 -13.80 -5.24
C ASN A 369 19.75 -13.14 -3.85
N LEU A 370 18.53 -13.05 -3.34
CA LEU A 370 18.21 -12.41 -2.06
C LEU A 370 18.62 -13.23 -0.84
N ASP A 371 18.79 -14.54 -1.00
CA ASP A 371 19.09 -15.48 0.10
C ASP A 371 20.36 -16.32 -0.18
N GLY A 372 21.28 -15.82 -1.00
CA GLY A 372 22.55 -16.51 -1.29
C GLY A 372 22.44 -17.77 -2.17
N GLY A 373 21.29 -18.00 -2.81
CA GLY A 373 21.06 -19.13 -3.71
C GLY A 373 19.87 -18.92 -4.65
N SER A 374 19.74 -19.81 -5.64
CA SER A 374 18.66 -19.82 -6.64
C SER A 374 17.46 -20.62 -6.13
N ASN A 375 16.74 -20.05 -5.15
CA ASN A 375 15.51 -20.68 -4.67
C ASN A 375 14.42 -20.67 -5.76
N PRO A 376 13.58 -21.71 -5.84
CA PRO A 376 12.42 -21.71 -6.73
C PRO A 376 11.55 -20.48 -6.50
N LEU A 377 11.04 -19.88 -7.58
CA LEU A 377 10.16 -18.71 -7.50
C LEU A 377 8.73 -19.08 -7.90
N VAL A 378 7.78 -18.48 -7.19
CA VAL A 378 6.34 -18.67 -7.36
C VAL A 378 5.69 -17.31 -7.54
N MET A 379 5.04 -17.12 -8.69
CA MET A 379 4.41 -15.87 -9.06
C MET A 379 2.90 -16.03 -8.90
N VAL A 380 2.35 -15.31 -7.94
CA VAL A 380 0.95 -15.37 -7.52
C VAL A 380 0.22 -14.13 -7.99
N GLU A 381 -0.86 -14.31 -8.73
CA GLU A 381 -1.80 -13.23 -9.04
C GLU A 381 -2.92 -13.24 -8.02
N VAL A 382 -3.34 -12.05 -7.59
CA VAL A 382 -4.55 -11.86 -6.80
C VAL A 382 -5.44 -10.81 -7.47
N ASP A 383 -6.65 -11.22 -7.83
CA ASP A 383 -7.70 -10.34 -8.33
C ASP A 383 -8.64 -9.97 -7.17
N ALA A 384 -8.85 -8.68 -6.95
CA ALA A 384 -9.78 -8.15 -5.97
C ALA A 384 -11.00 -7.54 -6.66
N PHE A 385 -12.17 -8.10 -6.40
CA PHE A 385 -13.45 -7.67 -6.97
C PHE A 385 -14.30 -6.96 -5.92
N VAL A 386 -15.01 -5.93 -6.36
CA VAL A 386 -16.19 -5.41 -5.68
C VAL A 386 -17.41 -6.09 -6.29
N GLN A 387 -18.13 -6.86 -5.50
CA GLN A 387 -19.36 -7.53 -5.92
C GLN A 387 -20.57 -6.81 -5.34
N GLU A 388 -21.60 -6.63 -6.15
CA GLU A 388 -22.87 -6.03 -5.77
C GLU A 388 -24.02 -7.02 -6.01
N PRO A 389 -24.25 -7.97 -5.08
CA PRO A 389 -25.21 -9.05 -5.30
C PRO A 389 -26.65 -8.57 -5.57
N ASN A 390 -27.01 -7.38 -5.09
CA ASN A 390 -28.35 -6.79 -5.27
C ASN A 390 -28.63 -6.39 -6.72
N VAL A 391 -27.59 -6.07 -7.49
CA VAL A 391 -27.70 -5.66 -8.90
C VAL A 391 -27.00 -6.64 -9.85
N TYR A 392 -26.50 -7.76 -9.32
CA TYR A 392 -25.81 -8.82 -10.06
C TYR A 392 -24.57 -8.33 -10.83
N GLU A 393 -23.88 -7.32 -10.28
CA GLU A 393 -22.67 -6.76 -10.87
C GLU A 393 -21.40 -7.17 -10.09
N SER A 394 -20.28 -7.22 -10.80
CA SER A 394 -18.96 -7.49 -10.22
C SER A 394 -17.89 -6.73 -11.01
N HIS A 395 -17.10 -5.93 -10.33
CA HIS A 395 -16.11 -5.05 -10.93
C HIS A 395 -14.72 -5.35 -10.37
N LEU A 396 -13.71 -5.47 -11.24
CA LEU A 396 -12.33 -5.64 -10.81
C LEU A 396 -11.81 -4.30 -10.26
N SER A 397 -11.48 -4.27 -8.96
CA SER A 397 -10.91 -3.09 -8.31
C SER A 397 -9.40 -3.05 -8.41
N ASN A 398 -8.75 -4.18 -8.14
CA ASN A 398 -7.30 -4.29 -8.17
C ASN A 398 -6.87 -5.64 -8.69
N LYS A 399 -5.69 -5.65 -9.32
CA LYS A 399 -4.93 -6.86 -9.62
C LYS A 399 -3.55 -6.69 -9.02
N PHE A 400 -3.08 -7.72 -8.31
CA PHE A 400 -1.79 -7.75 -7.65
C PHE A 400 -0.98 -8.93 -8.19
N HIS A 401 0.31 -8.72 -8.41
CA HIS A 401 1.25 -9.79 -8.75
C HIS A 401 2.34 -9.82 -7.70
N PHE A 402 2.43 -10.94 -6.98
CA PHE A 402 3.41 -11.15 -5.92
C PHE A 402 4.37 -12.26 -6.33
N THR A 403 5.65 -12.04 -6.11
CA THR A 403 6.69 -13.05 -6.27
C THR A 403 7.14 -13.51 -4.89
N PHE A 404 7.14 -14.83 -4.70
CA PHE A 404 7.65 -15.49 -3.51
C PHE A 404 8.77 -16.45 -3.88
N SER A 405 9.79 -16.54 -3.03
CA SER A 405 10.77 -17.63 -3.09
C SER A 405 10.37 -18.76 -2.13
N LEU A 406 10.67 -19.99 -2.52
CA LEU A 406 10.49 -21.19 -1.69
C LEU A 406 11.86 -21.61 -1.13
N PRO A 407 12.26 -21.10 0.04
CA PRO A 407 13.54 -21.50 0.64
C PRO A 407 13.52 -22.98 1.02
N ASN A 408 14.70 -23.62 0.96
CA ASN A 408 14.88 -25.03 1.30
C ASN A 408 14.10 -26.01 0.40
N GLN A 409 13.76 -25.59 -0.81
CA GLN A 409 13.24 -26.45 -1.86
C GLN A 409 14.24 -26.45 -3.02
N ASP A 410 14.59 -27.63 -3.52
CA ASP A 410 15.47 -27.76 -4.69
C ASP A 410 14.73 -27.37 -5.99
N THR A 411 13.41 -27.55 -6.01
CA THR A 411 12.57 -27.27 -7.17
C THR A 411 11.12 -27.05 -6.74
N CYS A 412 10.25 -26.67 -7.69
CA CYS A 412 8.80 -26.64 -7.48
C CYS A 412 8.07 -27.06 -8.76
N LYS A 413 6.78 -27.37 -8.63
CA LYS A 413 5.97 -27.77 -9.80
C LYS A 413 5.84 -26.63 -10.80
N ARG A 414 5.72 -26.96 -12.09
CA ARG A 414 5.38 -26.01 -13.15
C ARG A 414 3.88 -25.83 -13.21
N ILE A 415 3.44 -24.58 -13.36
CA ILE A 415 2.03 -24.27 -13.62
C ILE A 415 1.74 -24.42 -15.11
N VAL A 416 0.64 -25.09 -15.42
CA VAL A 416 0.07 -25.12 -16.77
C VAL A 416 -1.35 -24.55 -16.77
N PRO A 417 -1.76 -23.83 -17.83
CA PRO A 417 -3.06 -23.17 -17.87
C PRO A 417 -4.20 -24.15 -18.12
N ASP A 418 -5.38 -23.86 -17.55
CA ASP A 418 -6.60 -24.64 -17.77
C ASP A 418 -7.30 -24.30 -19.09
N ASN A 419 -7.22 -23.03 -19.50
CA ASN A 419 -7.92 -22.51 -20.67
C ASN A 419 -7.11 -21.40 -21.35
N MET A 420 -7.67 -20.84 -22.43
CA MET A 420 -7.02 -19.79 -23.21
C MET A 420 -6.81 -18.51 -22.41
N ASP A 421 -7.70 -18.16 -21.49
CA ASP A 421 -7.57 -16.94 -20.69
C ASP A 421 -6.46 -17.08 -19.65
N ASP A 422 -6.36 -18.23 -18.98
CA ASP A 422 -5.25 -18.55 -18.08
C ASP A 422 -3.92 -18.58 -18.83
N ALA A 423 -3.90 -19.15 -20.05
CA ALA A 423 -2.70 -19.17 -20.88
C ALA A 423 -2.27 -17.76 -21.31
N LYS A 424 -3.23 -16.88 -21.66
CA LYS A 424 -2.97 -15.47 -21.96
C LYS A 424 -2.48 -14.71 -20.73
N ARG A 425 -3.06 -14.95 -19.54
CA ARG A 425 -2.58 -14.36 -18.27
C ARG A 425 -1.15 -14.77 -17.98
N GLN A 426 -0.86 -16.06 -18.08
CA GLN A 426 0.48 -16.62 -17.87
C GLN A 426 1.52 -15.96 -18.78
N VAL A 427 1.27 -15.96 -20.08
CA VAL A 427 2.21 -15.41 -21.06
C VAL A 427 2.39 -13.90 -20.90
N LYS A 428 1.31 -13.15 -20.68
CA LYS A 428 1.40 -11.69 -20.46
C LYS A 428 2.29 -11.37 -19.27
N ARG A 429 2.13 -12.12 -18.18
CA ARG A 429 2.93 -11.95 -16.98
C ARG A 429 4.41 -12.26 -17.25
N MET A 430 4.71 -13.41 -17.85
CA MET A 430 6.08 -13.78 -18.21
C MET A 430 6.77 -12.74 -19.10
N ILE A 431 6.08 -12.19 -20.10
CA ILE A 431 6.62 -11.12 -20.97
C ILE A 431 6.89 -9.86 -20.15
N GLU A 432 5.99 -9.48 -19.24
CA GLU A 432 6.18 -8.31 -18.40
C GLU A 432 7.39 -8.49 -17.45
N ASP A 433 7.58 -9.68 -16.89
CA ASP A 433 8.76 -10.01 -16.08
C ASP A 433 10.06 -9.97 -16.88
N GLU A 434 10.05 -10.49 -18.12
CA GLU A 434 11.19 -10.42 -19.04
C GLU A 434 11.56 -8.96 -19.38
N ARG A 435 10.54 -8.12 -19.66
CA ARG A 435 10.75 -6.68 -19.93
C ARG A 435 11.32 -5.98 -18.70
N GLN A 436 10.79 -6.26 -17.52
CA GLN A 436 11.26 -5.66 -16.27
C GLN A 436 12.67 -6.11 -15.87
N ALA A 437 13.07 -7.31 -16.27
CA ALA A 437 14.44 -7.79 -16.14
C ALA A 437 15.40 -7.19 -17.19
N GLY A 438 14.90 -6.42 -18.17
CA GLY A 438 15.68 -5.86 -19.28
C GLY A 438 16.14 -6.92 -20.28
N ILE A 439 15.45 -8.07 -20.34
CA ILE A 439 15.75 -9.16 -21.28
C ILE A 439 15.17 -8.84 -22.67
N ILE A 440 14.06 -8.11 -22.70
CA ILE A 440 13.37 -7.67 -23.92
C ILE A 440 13.01 -6.19 -23.81
N ASP A 441 13.03 -5.47 -24.94
CA ASP A 441 12.76 -4.03 -25.03
C ASP A 441 11.26 -3.65 -25.00
#